data_AF-A0A839F4C4-F1
#
_entry.id   AF-A0A839F4C4-F1
#
_cell.length_a   1.000
_cell.length_b   1.000
_cell.length_c   1.000
_cell.angle_alpha   90.00
_cell.angle_beta   90.00
_cell.angle_gamma   90.00
#
_symmetry.space_group_name_H-M   'P 1'
#
loop_
_entity.id
_entity.type
_entity.pdbx_description
1 polymer ?
#
loop_
_entity_poly.entity_id
_entity_poly.type
_entity_poly.pdbx_seq_one_letter_code
_entity_poly.pdbx_strand_id
1 'polypeptide(L)'
;MRILFAIAAASAAAVPLASRAATLEVGPGHAYATPCAAIAAAAAGDTILVDAAGSYAGDVCAWSKDGLTVRGVNGRPHVDANGASAQGKAIWVIAGDDTTIENIELSGCHVPDMNGAGIRQEGANLTVRHAYFHDNEDGILAGENTASTITIEHSEFARNGAGDGYSHNLYIGHVARLVFRANWSHDAVVGHLLKSRAARNDILYNRLTGEAGSESYEINLPNGGLSYVIGNLVQQPATTQNGAMLDYLSEGAGANTDFRLFVVGNTFVNDRGSGTFLQVGGTTPALARDNLFFGGGTVSSQASAVLDHNYAGSVDPFVDAANYDYRLRADAIAVIDQGVAPGSGGGESLAPTSVYLHPAAIAPRVALGTIDIGAYEWAGDAIFADGFDG
;
A
#
# COMPACT_ATOMS: atom_id res chain seq x y z
N MET A 1 14.05 -0.29 -81.55
CA MET A 1 14.45 -0.59 -80.16
C MET A 1 13.94 0.55 -79.29
N ARG A 2 12.79 0.37 -78.61
CA ARG A 2 12.15 1.40 -77.78
C ARG A 2 12.74 1.33 -76.37
N ILE A 3 13.39 2.40 -75.92
CA ILE A 3 13.95 2.51 -74.56
C ILE A 3 12.86 3.13 -73.67
N LEU A 4 12.29 2.33 -72.75
CA LEU A 4 11.43 2.83 -71.69
C LEU A 4 12.32 3.41 -70.57
N PHE A 5 12.08 4.67 -70.21
CA PHE A 5 12.58 5.25 -68.96
C PHE A 5 11.62 4.88 -67.83
N ALA A 6 12.08 4.04 -66.89
CA ALA A 6 11.39 3.78 -65.64
C ALA A 6 11.66 4.94 -64.67
N ILE A 7 10.62 5.69 -64.31
CA ILE A 7 10.67 6.68 -63.25
C ILE A 7 10.52 5.92 -61.93
N ALA A 8 11.61 5.84 -61.16
CA ALA A 8 11.58 5.31 -59.81
C ALA A 8 10.97 6.37 -58.87
N ALA A 9 9.75 6.11 -58.40
CA ALA A 9 9.13 6.90 -57.33
C ALA A 9 9.85 6.57 -56.01
N ALA A 10 10.60 7.52 -55.47
CA ALA A 10 11.19 7.42 -54.15
C ALA A 10 10.09 7.61 -53.10
N SER A 11 9.62 6.51 -52.50
CA SER A 11 8.74 6.55 -51.34
C SER A 11 9.53 7.07 -50.13
N ALA A 12 9.30 8.33 -49.76
CA ALA A 12 9.82 8.87 -48.50
C ALA A 12 9.13 8.15 -47.34
N ALA A 13 9.87 7.25 -46.68
CA ALA A 13 9.43 6.64 -45.44
C ALA A 13 9.38 7.72 -44.34
N ALA A 14 8.19 8.10 -43.92
CA ALA A 14 7.99 8.94 -42.75
C ALA A 14 8.44 8.13 -41.52
N VAL A 15 9.62 8.47 -40.99
CA VAL A 15 10.06 7.98 -39.69
C VAL A 15 9.12 8.62 -38.66
N PRO A 16 8.37 7.86 -37.86
CA PRO A 16 7.55 8.44 -36.82
C PRO A 16 8.49 9.13 -35.84
N LEU A 17 8.37 10.46 -35.71
CA LEU A 17 8.98 11.15 -34.58
C LEU A 17 8.32 10.55 -33.33
N ALA A 18 9.12 9.93 -32.47
CA ALA A 18 8.70 9.62 -31.12
C ALA A 18 8.24 10.95 -30.49
N SER A 19 6.93 11.12 -30.28
CA SER A 19 6.43 12.28 -29.57
C SER A 19 6.98 12.19 -28.15
N ARG A 20 7.89 13.09 -27.82
CA ARG A 20 8.41 13.20 -26.46
C ARG A 20 7.23 13.59 -25.57
N ALA A 21 6.99 12.81 -24.51
CA ALA A 21 6.01 13.15 -23.48
C ALA A 21 6.15 14.61 -23.07
N ALA A 22 5.06 15.36 -23.15
CA ALA A 22 5.02 16.76 -22.77
C ALA A 22 4.91 16.91 -21.25
N THR A 23 5.24 18.11 -20.77
CA THR A 23 5.03 18.50 -19.37
C THR A 23 4.04 19.64 -19.33
N LEU A 24 2.95 19.46 -18.59
CA LEU A 24 1.91 20.45 -18.37
C LEU A 24 2.01 20.93 -16.93
N GLU A 25 2.11 22.24 -16.73
CA GLU A 25 2.20 22.84 -15.39
C GLU A 25 0.84 23.36 -14.93
N VAL A 26 0.52 23.11 -13.66
CA VAL A 26 -0.76 23.41 -13.03
C VAL A 26 -0.52 24.25 -11.78
N GLY A 27 -1.33 25.30 -11.61
CA GLY A 27 -1.31 26.15 -10.43
C GLY A 27 -1.20 27.65 -10.76
N PRO A 28 -1.02 28.50 -9.73
CA PRO A 28 -1.00 29.95 -9.90
C PRO A 28 0.05 30.42 -10.92
N GLY A 29 -0.38 31.14 -11.95
CA GLY A 29 0.51 31.67 -12.99
C GLY A 29 0.89 30.69 -14.10
N HIS A 30 0.48 29.42 -14.03
CA HIS A 30 0.66 28.46 -15.10
C HIS A 30 -0.53 28.44 -16.09
N ALA A 31 -0.37 27.72 -17.20
CA ALA A 31 -1.39 27.64 -18.26
C ALA A 31 -2.69 26.95 -17.80
N TYR A 32 -2.59 26.00 -16.87
CA TYR A 32 -3.73 25.28 -16.31
C TYR A 32 -3.93 25.65 -14.85
N ALA A 33 -5.15 26.06 -14.49
CA ALA A 33 -5.47 26.42 -13.11
C ALA A 33 -5.64 25.19 -12.20
N THR A 34 -6.09 24.06 -12.75
CA THR A 34 -6.40 22.84 -11.98
C THR A 34 -5.86 21.56 -12.64
N PRO A 35 -5.58 20.50 -11.86
CA PRO A 35 -5.11 19.21 -12.37
C PRO A 35 -6.00 18.65 -13.48
N CYS A 36 -7.32 18.64 -13.27
CA CYS A 36 -8.26 18.07 -14.22
C CYS A 36 -8.32 18.83 -15.55
N ALA A 37 -8.07 20.15 -15.54
CA ALA A 37 -7.93 20.93 -16.77
C ALA A 37 -6.68 20.51 -17.58
N ALA A 38 -5.55 20.28 -16.90
CA ALA A 38 -4.34 19.78 -17.54
C ALA A 38 -4.50 18.33 -18.02
N ILE A 39 -5.09 17.45 -17.21
CA ILE A 39 -5.38 16.06 -17.57
C ILE A 39 -6.28 16.00 -18.82
N ALA A 40 -7.28 16.87 -18.90
CA ALA A 40 -8.15 16.96 -20.08
C ALA A 40 -7.36 17.33 -21.35
N ALA A 41 -6.37 18.21 -21.24
CA ALA A 41 -5.54 18.68 -22.35
C ALA A 41 -4.34 17.78 -22.70
N ALA A 42 -3.88 16.96 -21.74
CA ALA A 42 -2.74 16.06 -21.90
C ALA A 42 -2.94 15.04 -23.03
N ALA A 43 -1.85 14.60 -23.65
CA ALA A 43 -1.79 13.39 -24.46
C ALA A 43 -1.35 12.18 -23.61
N ALA A 44 -1.52 10.96 -24.14
CA ALA A 44 -1.02 9.77 -23.45
C ALA A 44 0.50 9.86 -23.22
N GLY A 45 0.96 9.41 -22.05
CA GLY A 45 2.36 9.47 -21.64
C GLY A 45 2.82 10.82 -21.06
N ASP A 46 1.99 11.86 -21.08
CA ASP A 46 2.38 13.19 -20.59
C ASP A 46 2.53 13.24 -19.06
N THR A 47 3.30 14.22 -18.59
CA THR A 47 3.45 14.54 -17.17
C THR A 47 2.71 15.83 -16.83
N ILE A 48 1.91 15.80 -15.77
CA ILE A 48 1.22 16.93 -15.18
C ILE A 48 1.93 17.27 -13.87
N LEU A 49 2.54 18.46 -13.79
CA LEU A 49 3.17 18.99 -12.58
C LEU A 49 2.19 19.93 -11.88
N VAL A 50 1.79 19.58 -10.66
CA VAL A 50 0.81 20.30 -9.86
C VAL A 50 1.51 21.06 -8.75
N ASP A 51 1.45 22.39 -8.77
CA ASP A 51 2.08 23.23 -7.74
C ASP A 51 1.26 23.25 -6.45
N ALA A 52 1.89 22.99 -5.30
CA ALA A 52 1.20 22.96 -4.01
C ALA A 52 0.58 24.31 -3.57
N ALA A 53 0.97 25.43 -4.19
CA ALA A 53 0.38 26.74 -3.91
C ALA A 53 -1.03 26.93 -4.51
N GLY A 54 -1.51 26.01 -5.36
CA GLY A 54 -2.86 26.06 -5.91
C GLY A 54 -3.95 25.67 -4.92
N SER A 55 -5.19 26.04 -5.25
CA SER A 55 -6.40 25.61 -4.54
C SER A 55 -7.22 24.74 -5.48
N TYR A 56 -7.43 23.48 -5.10
CA TYR A 56 -7.99 22.44 -5.98
C TYR A 56 -9.27 21.82 -5.42
N ALA A 57 -9.97 22.55 -4.54
CA ALA A 57 -11.23 22.10 -3.94
C ALA A 57 -12.28 21.81 -5.03
N GLY A 58 -12.81 20.59 -5.04
CA GLY A 58 -13.80 20.11 -6.00
C GLY A 58 -13.24 19.80 -7.39
N ASP A 59 -11.92 19.79 -7.59
CA ASP A 59 -11.30 19.43 -8.88
C ASP A 59 -11.27 17.90 -9.09
N VAL A 60 -12.46 17.36 -9.36
CA VAL A 60 -12.69 15.94 -9.59
C VAL A 60 -12.84 15.64 -11.08
N CYS A 61 -12.27 14.55 -11.57
CA CYS A 61 -12.41 14.16 -12.97
C CYS A 61 -12.19 12.66 -13.23
N ALA A 62 -12.55 12.26 -14.44
CA ALA A 62 -12.27 10.94 -14.98
C ALA A 62 -11.45 11.06 -16.28
N TRP A 63 -10.53 10.13 -16.52
CA TRP A 63 -9.77 10.07 -17.77
C TRP A 63 -9.48 8.64 -18.20
N SER A 64 -9.26 8.47 -19.50
CA SER A 64 -8.91 7.19 -20.15
C SER A 64 -7.60 7.29 -20.94
N LYS A 65 -6.77 8.29 -20.65
CA LYS A 65 -5.47 8.47 -21.31
C LYS A 65 -4.42 7.68 -20.55
N ASP A 66 -3.67 6.86 -21.29
CA ASP A 66 -2.67 5.97 -20.71
C ASP A 66 -1.37 6.70 -20.39
N GLY A 67 -0.57 6.12 -19.49
CA GLY A 67 0.79 6.54 -19.21
C GLY A 67 0.94 7.92 -18.54
N LEU A 68 -0.16 8.52 -18.05
CA LEU A 68 -0.08 9.83 -17.41
C LEU A 68 0.69 9.75 -16.10
N THR A 69 1.55 10.74 -15.86
CA THR A 69 2.12 11.00 -14.54
C THR A 69 1.52 12.28 -13.98
N VAL A 70 0.85 12.22 -12.84
CA VAL A 70 0.38 13.40 -12.09
C VAL A 70 1.25 13.54 -10.85
N ARG A 71 2.02 14.63 -10.77
CA ARG A 71 3.03 14.82 -9.72
C ARG A 71 2.90 16.17 -9.03
N GLY A 72 2.86 16.15 -7.71
CA GLY A 72 2.98 17.36 -6.89
C GLY A 72 4.40 17.93 -6.86
N VAL A 73 4.51 19.25 -7.01
CA VAL A 73 5.77 20.02 -6.94
C VAL A 73 5.63 21.20 -5.99
N ASN A 74 6.77 21.72 -5.51
CA ASN A 74 6.84 22.86 -4.57
C ASN A 74 6.08 22.65 -3.24
N GLY A 75 5.90 21.39 -2.84
CA GLY A 75 5.10 20.95 -1.71
C GLY A 75 4.22 19.78 -2.11
N ARG A 76 3.22 19.45 -1.31
CA ARG A 76 2.18 18.46 -1.63
C ARG A 76 0.87 19.19 -1.97
N PRO A 77 0.42 19.17 -3.23
CA PRO A 77 -0.90 19.69 -3.59
C PRO A 77 -2.01 18.89 -2.95
N HIS A 78 -2.99 19.61 -2.42
CA HIS A 78 -4.19 19.04 -1.82
C HIS A 78 -5.39 19.20 -2.74
N VAL A 79 -5.98 18.08 -3.15
CA VAL A 79 -7.24 18.01 -3.89
C VAL A 79 -8.30 17.45 -2.95
N ASP A 80 -9.04 18.36 -2.32
CA ASP A 80 -10.23 18.02 -1.53
C ASP A 80 -11.45 17.87 -2.45
N ALA A 81 -12.25 16.83 -2.24
CA ALA A 81 -13.43 16.57 -3.04
C ALA A 81 -14.50 17.67 -2.92
N ASN A 82 -14.58 18.38 -1.78
CA ASN A 82 -15.51 19.47 -1.51
C ASN A 82 -16.96 19.16 -1.91
N GLY A 83 -17.43 17.94 -1.59
CA GLY A 83 -18.77 17.45 -1.93
C GLY A 83 -18.99 17.06 -3.39
N ALA A 84 -17.96 17.14 -4.23
CA ALA A 84 -17.97 16.68 -5.61
C ALA A 84 -17.40 15.26 -5.74
N SER A 85 -17.77 14.57 -6.81
CA SER A 85 -17.13 13.32 -7.22
C SER A 85 -17.23 13.15 -8.74
N ALA A 86 -16.18 12.61 -9.34
CA ALA A 86 -16.18 12.18 -10.72
C ALA A 86 -17.05 10.92 -10.85
N GLN A 87 -18.03 10.99 -11.75
CA GLN A 87 -18.95 9.88 -12.05
C GLN A 87 -19.75 9.35 -10.85
N GLY A 88 -19.83 10.09 -9.74
CA GLY A 88 -20.43 9.57 -8.50
C GLY A 88 -19.57 8.50 -7.82
N LYS A 89 -18.25 8.45 -8.06
CA LYS A 89 -17.36 7.38 -7.59
C LYS A 89 -16.15 7.85 -6.79
N ALA A 90 -15.42 8.87 -7.26
CA ALA A 90 -14.13 9.24 -6.68
C ALA A 90 -13.72 10.68 -6.97
N ILE A 91 -12.66 11.19 -6.33
CA ILE A 91 -11.99 12.41 -6.79
C ILE A 91 -11.44 12.16 -8.19
N TRP A 92 -10.68 11.07 -8.35
CA TRP A 92 -10.13 10.66 -9.64
C TRP A 92 -10.61 9.26 -10.04
N VAL A 93 -11.30 9.16 -11.19
CA VAL A 93 -11.64 7.88 -11.83
C VAL A 93 -10.68 7.64 -12.98
N ILE A 94 -9.82 6.63 -12.82
CA ILE A 94 -8.68 6.39 -13.71
C ILE A 94 -8.99 5.16 -14.57
N ALA A 95 -9.49 5.39 -15.78
CA ALA A 95 -9.74 4.35 -16.77
C ALA A 95 -8.56 4.14 -17.73
N GLY A 96 -7.54 5.02 -17.68
CA GLY A 96 -6.31 4.88 -18.47
C GLY A 96 -5.33 3.90 -17.82
N ASP A 97 -4.53 3.24 -18.65
CA ASP A 97 -3.51 2.30 -18.22
C ASP A 97 -2.22 3.00 -17.78
N ASP A 98 -1.36 2.31 -17.02
CA ASP A 98 0.01 2.71 -16.69
C ASP A 98 0.13 4.11 -16.04
N THR A 99 -0.85 4.49 -15.20
CA THR A 99 -0.88 5.80 -14.55
C THR A 99 0.05 5.84 -13.33
N THR A 100 0.74 6.97 -13.15
CA THR A 100 1.52 7.29 -11.95
C THR A 100 0.93 8.50 -11.23
N ILE A 101 0.64 8.36 -9.94
CA ILE A 101 0.28 9.44 -9.02
C ILE A 101 1.41 9.61 -8.00
N GLU A 102 1.95 10.82 -7.88
CA GLU A 102 3.13 11.08 -7.06
C GLU A 102 3.00 12.37 -6.24
N ASN A 103 3.22 12.29 -4.92
CA ASN A 103 3.22 13.46 -4.04
C ASN A 103 1.94 14.30 -4.11
N ILE A 104 0.77 13.65 -4.07
CA ILE A 104 -0.56 14.29 -4.06
C ILE A 104 -1.28 13.92 -2.76
N GLU A 105 -2.05 14.85 -2.20
CA GLU A 105 -3.01 14.63 -1.12
C GLU A 105 -4.44 14.63 -1.65
N LEU A 106 -5.23 13.62 -1.30
CA LEU A 106 -6.60 13.39 -1.78
C LEU A 106 -7.54 13.13 -0.59
N SER A 107 -8.57 13.98 -0.43
CA SER A 107 -9.47 13.89 0.72
C SER A 107 -10.93 14.18 0.47
N GLY A 108 -11.77 13.78 1.41
CA GLY A 108 -13.14 14.30 1.54
C GLY A 108 -14.15 13.67 0.57
N CYS A 109 -13.79 12.65 -0.20
CA CYS A 109 -14.71 12.05 -1.15
C CYS A 109 -15.78 11.20 -0.45
N HIS A 110 -17.03 11.65 -0.54
CA HIS A 110 -18.20 10.94 -0.02
C HIS A 110 -19.28 10.90 -1.10
N VAL A 111 -19.87 9.73 -1.33
CA VAL A 111 -20.92 9.54 -2.34
C VAL A 111 -22.12 8.82 -1.73
N PRO A 112 -23.34 8.92 -2.32
CA PRO A 112 -24.54 8.32 -1.73
C PRO A 112 -24.47 6.81 -1.46
N ASP A 113 -23.64 6.10 -2.23
CA ASP A 113 -23.45 4.64 -2.12
C ASP A 113 -22.41 4.23 -1.07
N MET A 114 -21.83 5.19 -0.32
CA MET A 114 -20.84 4.96 0.74
C MET A 114 -19.54 4.28 0.29
N ASN A 115 -19.07 4.60 -0.93
CA ASN A 115 -17.86 4.04 -1.55
C ASN A 115 -17.04 5.07 -2.34
N GLY A 116 -17.16 6.34 -1.95
CA GLY A 116 -16.50 7.49 -2.53
C GLY A 116 -15.00 7.42 -2.30
N ALA A 117 -14.22 7.27 -3.38
CA ALA A 117 -12.79 7.03 -3.26
C ALA A 117 -11.92 8.28 -3.52
N GLY A 118 -10.73 8.34 -2.93
CA GLY A 118 -9.69 9.24 -3.43
C GLY A 118 -9.33 8.89 -4.88
N ILE A 119 -9.06 7.60 -5.16
CA ILE A 119 -8.91 7.06 -6.51
C ILE A 119 -9.83 5.85 -6.71
N ARG A 120 -10.60 5.88 -7.81
CA ARG A 120 -11.22 4.69 -8.41
C ARG A 120 -10.35 4.24 -9.59
N GLN A 121 -9.60 3.15 -9.41
CA GLN A 121 -8.77 2.59 -10.48
C GLN A 121 -9.59 1.59 -11.31
N GLU A 122 -9.76 1.89 -12.60
CA GLU A 122 -10.47 1.04 -13.58
C GLU A 122 -9.51 0.49 -14.66
N GLY A 123 -8.48 1.24 -15.04
CA GLY A 123 -7.44 0.82 -15.98
C GLY A 123 -6.45 -0.20 -15.40
N ALA A 124 -5.58 -0.75 -16.25
CA ALA A 124 -4.46 -1.59 -15.85
C ALA A 124 -3.29 -0.75 -15.30
N ASN A 125 -2.57 -1.28 -14.33
CA ASN A 125 -1.34 -0.74 -13.78
C ASN A 125 -1.45 0.67 -13.18
N LEU A 126 -1.29 0.74 -11.85
CA LEU A 126 -1.26 2.00 -11.12
C LEU A 126 -0.01 2.04 -10.24
N THR A 127 0.73 3.15 -10.31
CA THR A 127 1.80 3.47 -9.35
C THR A 127 1.37 4.66 -8.51
N VAL A 128 1.32 4.51 -7.20
CA VAL A 128 1.10 5.59 -6.24
C VAL A 128 2.33 5.71 -5.36
N ARG A 129 2.91 6.90 -5.26
CA ARG A 129 4.03 7.13 -4.34
C ARG A 129 4.03 8.47 -3.65
N HIS A 130 4.52 8.52 -2.41
CA HIS A 130 4.59 9.76 -1.63
C HIS A 130 3.23 10.47 -1.46
N ALA A 131 2.12 9.75 -1.56
CA ALA A 131 0.78 10.31 -1.53
C ALA A 131 0.15 10.25 -0.14
N TYR A 132 -0.92 11.03 0.08
CA TYR A 132 -1.73 10.98 1.30
C TYR A 132 -3.21 10.89 0.95
N PHE A 133 -3.89 9.87 1.48
CA PHE A 133 -5.32 9.65 1.28
C PHE A 133 -6.02 9.66 2.64
N HIS A 134 -6.90 10.63 2.86
CA HIS A 134 -7.57 10.70 4.15
C HIS A 134 -8.98 11.26 4.08
N ASP A 135 -9.79 10.88 5.07
CA ASP A 135 -11.15 11.39 5.24
C ASP A 135 -12.01 11.21 3.97
N ASN A 136 -11.75 10.15 3.18
CA ASN A 136 -12.62 9.64 2.12
C ASN A 136 -13.44 8.46 2.66
N GLU A 137 -14.45 8.00 1.93
CA GLU A 137 -15.05 6.70 2.25
C GLU A 137 -14.05 5.57 1.93
N ASP A 138 -13.43 5.59 0.73
CA ASP A 138 -12.29 4.74 0.39
C ASP A 138 -11.03 5.57 0.07
N GLY A 139 -9.84 5.19 0.56
CA GLY A 139 -8.61 5.85 0.11
C GLY A 139 -8.35 5.54 -1.37
N ILE A 140 -8.21 4.27 -1.69
CA ILE A 140 -8.20 3.75 -3.07
C ILE A 140 -9.14 2.55 -3.17
N LEU A 141 -9.99 2.57 -4.20
CA LEU A 141 -10.87 1.46 -4.57
C LEU A 141 -10.54 0.99 -6.00
N ALA A 142 -9.71 -0.04 -6.11
CA ALA A 142 -9.34 -0.61 -7.41
C ALA A 142 -10.30 -1.72 -7.85
N GLY A 143 -10.71 -1.66 -9.12
CA GLY A 143 -11.52 -2.69 -9.76
C GLY A 143 -10.77 -4.01 -10.01
N GLU A 144 -11.38 -4.87 -10.80
CA GLU A 144 -10.83 -6.18 -11.16
C GLU A 144 -10.14 -6.12 -12.51
N ASN A 145 -8.85 -6.46 -12.55
CA ASN A 145 -8.07 -6.59 -13.77
C ASN A 145 -6.90 -7.55 -13.50
N THR A 146 -7.05 -8.81 -13.90
CA THR A 146 -6.08 -9.88 -13.61
C THR A 146 -4.74 -9.75 -14.33
N ALA A 147 -4.58 -8.76 -15.22
CA ALA A 147 -3.30 -8.39 -15.81
C ALA A 147 -2.62 -7.20 -15.10
N SER A 148 -3.33 -6.52 -14.20
CA SER A 148 -2.88 -5.28 -13.55
C SER A 148 -1.87 -5.55 -12.42
N THR A 149 -0.82 -4.74 -12.36
CA THR A 149 0.04 -4.60 -11.19
C THR A 149 -0.18 -3.24 -10.53
N ILE A 150 -0.57 -3.24 -9.27
CA ILE A 150 -0.72 -2.00 -8.49
C ILE A 150 0.46 -1.90 -7.52
N THR A 151 1.21 -0.80 -7.61
CA THR A 151 2.34 -0.48 -6.74
C THR A 151 2.02 0.75 -5.93
N ILE A 152 2.07 0.63 -4.60
CA ILE A 152 1.83 1.72 -3.67
C ILE A 152 3.02 1.75 -2.71
N GLU A 153 3.70 2.88 -2.67
CA GLU A 153 4.90 3.05 -1.85
C GLU A 153 5.02 4.40 -1.18
N HIS A 154 5.67 4.45 -0.02
CA HIS A 154 5.97 5.71 0.67
C HIS A 154 4.75 6.60 0.89
N SER A 155 3.56 6.01 1.03
CA SER A 155 2.29 6.73 1.08
C SER A 155 1.58 6.53 2.41
N GLU A 156 0.72 7.46 2.75
CA GLU A 156 -0.06 7.48 3.98
C GLU A 156 -1.56 7.32 3.66
N PHE A 157 -2.27 6.53 4.48
CA PHE A 157 -3.71 6.35 4.45
C PHE A 157 -4.26 6.50 5.86
N ALA A 158 -5.17 7.44 6.07
CA ALA A 158 -5.68 7.75 7.40
C ALA A 158 -7.18 8.07 7.39
N ARG A 159 -7.93 7.61 8.38
CA ARG A 159 -9.33 8.07 8.59
C ARG A 159 -10.25 7.91 7.38
N ASN A 160 -9.97 6.96 6.49
CA ASN A 160 -10.94 6.61 5.47
C ASN A 160 -11.93 5.59 6.05
N GLY A 161 -13.17 5.64 5.57
CA GLY A 161 -14.25 4.75 5.96
C GLY A 161 -15.56 5.50 6.24
N ALA A 162 -16.67 4.91 5.81
CA ALA A 162 -18.02 5.38 6.05
C ALA A 162 -18.63 4.84 7.35
N GLY A 163 -17.88 4.05 8.14
CA GLY A 163 -18.39 3.38 9.34
C GLY A 163 -19.24 2.12 9.05
N ASP A 164 -19.28 1.66 7.79
CA ASP A 164 -20.22 0.65 7.29
C ASP A 164 -19.64 -0.78 7.26
N GLY A 165 -18.32 -0.92 7.36
CA GLY A 165 -17.62 -2.22 7.25
C GLY A 165 -17.22 -2.60 5.83
N TYR A 166 -17.57 -1.82 4.81
CA TYR A 166 -17.30 -2.14 3.40
C TYR A 166 -16.33 -1.17 2.73
N SER A 167 -16.22 0.05 3.27
CA SER A 167 -15.30 1.09 2.85
C SER A 167 -14.00 1.02 3.67
N HIS A 168 -12.85 1.32 3.05
CA HIS A 168 -11.53 0.96 3.58
C HIS A 168 -10.47 2.05 3.31
N ASN A 169 -9.37 2.05 4.08
CA ASN A 169 -8.19 2.83 3.70
C ASN A 169 -7.67 2.41 2.31
N LEU A 170 -7.65 1.12 2.03
CA LEU A 170 -7.20 0.58 0.75
C LEU A 170 -7.96 -0.70 0.39
N TYR A 171 -8.60 -0.72 -0.77
CA TYR A 171 -9.22 -1.91 -1.35
C TYR A 171 -8.70 -2.17 -2.77
N ILE A 172 -7.91 -3.23 -2.90
CA ILE A 172 -7.48 -3.80 -4.17
C ILE A 172 -8.33 -5.01 -4.57
N GLY A 173 -9.01 -4.90 -5.72
CA GLY A 173 -9.77 -6.01 -6.32
C GLY A 173 -8.87 -7.14 -6.85
N HIS A 174 -9.45 -8.02 -7.68
CA HIS A 174 -8.71 -9.11 -8.31
C HIS A 174 -7.73 -8.56 -9.37
N VAL A 175 -6.46 -8.41 -8.97
CA VAL A 175 -5.36 -7.98 -9.84
C VAL A 175 -4.24 -9.03 -9.90
N ALA A 176 -3.30 -8.90 -10.84
CA ALA A 176 -2.16 -9.83 -10.94
C ALA A 176 -1.27 -9.74 -9.70
N ARG A 177 -0.96 -8.51 -9.28
CA ARG A 177 -0.02 -8.25 -8.19
C ARG A 177 -0.32 -6.93 -7.49
N LEU A 178 -0.30 -6.96 -6.16
CA LEU A 178 -0.16 -5.79 -5.31
C LEU A 178 1.27 -5.74 -4.76
N VAL A 179 1.94 -4.60 -4.92
CA VAL A 179 3.13 -4.23 -4.16
C VAL A 179 2.75 -3.10 -3.22
N PHE A 180 2.78 -3.35 -1.92
CA PHE A 180 2.48 -2.38 -0.88
C PHE A 180 3.69 -2.29 0.05
N ARG A 181 4.51 -1.24 -0.11
CA ARG A 181 5.78 -1.12 0.62
C ARG A 181 6.06 0.25 1.22
N ALA A 182 6.70 0.30 2.38
CA ALA A 182 7.07 1.57 3.02
C ALA A 182 5.89 2.52 3.26
N ASN A 183 4.67 2.00 3.42
CA ASN A 183 3.47 2.82 3.64
C ASN A 183 3.09 2.88 5.12
N TRP A 184 2.28 3.88 5.47
CA TRP A 184 1.60 3.99 6.75
C TRP A 184 0.09 4.00 6.52
N SER A 185 -0.62 3.01 7.04
CA SER A 185 -2.08 2.98 7.00
C SER A 185 -2.58 2.84 8.44
N HIS A 186 -3.43 3.77 8.86
CA HIS A 186 -3.88 3.89 10.24
C HIS A 186 -5.26 4.53 10.36
N ASP A 187 -5.82 4.50 11.58
CA ASP A 187 -7.02 5.22 11.96
C ASP A 187 -8.24 5.00 11.04
N ALA A 188 -8.44 3.82 10.46
CA ALA A 188 -9.61 3.64 9.58
C ALA A 188 -10.93 3.72 10.39
N VAL A 189 -11.95 4.30 9.76
CA VAL A 189 -13.27 4.46 10.36
C VAL A 189 -14.11 3.24 10.01
N VAL A 190 -13.90 2.17 10.78
CA VAL A 190 -14.34 0.82 10.44
C VAL A 190 -13.69 0.35 9.12
N GLY A 191 -13.97 -0.86 8.64
CA GLY A 191 -13.34 -1.38 7.42
C GLY A 191 -11.96 -1.98 7.68
N HIS A 192 -10.97 -1.72 6.82
CA HIS A 192 -9.64 -2.31 6.95
C HIS A 192 -8.54 -1.29 6.62
N LEU A 193 -7.36 -1.48 7.22
CA LEU A 193 -6.17 -0.70 6.83
C LEU A 193 -5.67 -1.11 5.44
N LEU A 194 -5.80 -2.40 5.10
CA LEU A 194 -5.49 -2.98 3.80
C LEU A 194 -6.44 -4.15 3.50
N LYS A 195 -7.13 -4.09 2.36
CA LYS A 195 -7.83 -5.22 1.74
C LYS A 195 -7.29 -5.49 0.34
N SER A 196 -6.96 -6.74 0.05
CA SER A 196 -6.50 -7.14 -1.28
C SER A 196 -7.02 -8.51 -1.70
N ARG A 197 -7.49 -8.62 -2.96
CA ARG A 197 -7.85 -9.88 -3.62
C ARG A 197 -6.83 -10.28 -4.71
N ALA A 198 -5.67 -9.63 -4.75
CA ALA A 198 -4.66 -9.89 -5.77
C ALA A 198 -4.15 -11.35 -5.75
N ALA A 199 -3.77 -11.86 -6.92
CA ALA A 199 -3.17 -13.19 -7.06
C ALA A 199 -1.79 -13.30 -6.41
N ARG A 200 -1.08 -12.17 -6.31
CA ARG A 200 0.15 -12.01 -5.53
C ARG A 200 0.11 -10.74 -4.69
N ASN A 201 0.54 -10.82 -3.44
CA ASN A 201 0.65 -9.69 -2.53
C ASN A 201 2.06 -9.59 -1.95
N ASP A 202 2.75 -8.49 -2.21
CA ASP A 202 4.02 -8.15 -1.56
C ASP A 202 3.75 -7.01 -0.57
N ILE A 203 3.53 -7.37 0.70
CA ILE A 203 3.25 -6.45 1.81
C ILE A 203 4.53 -6.31 2.63
N LEU A 204 5.32 -5.28 2.33
CA LEU A 204 6.72 -5.20 2.74
C LEU A 204 7.04 -3.91 3.51
N TYR A 205 7.57 -4.04 4.72
CA TYR A 205 8.13 -2.89 5.46
C TYR A 205 7.13 -1.73 5.65
N ASN A 206 5.87 -2.04 5.92
CA ASN A 206 4.83 -1.04 6.18
C ASN A 206 4.60 -0.88 7.69
N ARG A 207 3.94 0.21 8.05
CA ARG A 207 3.26 0.40 9.32
C ARG A 207 1.75 0.34 9.09
N LEU A 208 1.13 -0.74 9.57
CA LEU A 208 -0.29 -1.03 9.48
C LEU A 208 -0.84 -1.05 10.92
N THR A 209 -1.01 0.12 11.51
CA THR A 209 -1.30 0.29 12.93
C THR A 209 -2.63 1.00 13.08
N GLY A 210 -3.60 0.39 13.74
CA GLY A 210 -4.92 0.98 13.91
C GLY A 210 -4.91 2.25 14.76
N GLU A 211 -3.97 2.35 15.71
CA GLU A 211 -3.78 3.52 16.57
C GLU A 211 -5.07 3.91 17.32
N ALA A 212 -5.68 5.06 17.01
CA ALA A 212 -6.95 5.48 17.59
C ALA A 212 -8.17 5.04 16.74
N GLY A 213 -7.93 4.29 15.68
CA GLY A 213 -8.89 3.78 14.72
C GLY A 213 -9.87 2.76 15.26
N SER A 214 -10.74 2.30 14.37
CA SER A 214 -11.79 1.32 14.65
C SER A 214 -11.94 0.28 13.54
N GLU A 215 -10.88 0.10 12.75
CA GLU A 215 -10.78 -0.92 11.71
C GLU A 215 -11.16 -2.31 12.23
N SER A 216 -11.59 -3.15 11.30
CA SER A 216 -11.89 -4.55 11.50
C SER A 216 -10.63 -5.41 11.37
N TYR A 217 -9.83 -5.20 10.32
CA TYR A 217 -8.57 -5.92 10.11
C TYR A 217 -7.45 -4.95 9.73
N GLU A 218 -6.24 -5.18 10.24
CA GLU A 218 -5.05 -4.47 9.76
C GLU A 218 -4.64 -4.99 8.37
N ILE A 219 -4.73 -6.30 8.14
CA ILE A 219 -4.45 -6.93 6.84
C ILE A 219 -5.55 -7.92 6.50
N ASN A 220 -6.27 -7.67 5.41
CA ASN A 220 -7.31 -8.57 4.90
C ASN A 220 -6.97 -9.07 3.49
N LEU A 221 -6.65 -10.37 3.38
CA LEU A 221 -6.39 -11.09 2.13
C LEU A 221 -7.46 -12.17 1.92
N PRO A 222 -8.73 -11.78 1.72
CA PRO A 222 -9.87 -12.69 1.86
C PRO A 222 -9.89 -13.83 0.84
N ASN A 223 -9.24 -13.66 -0.33
CA ASN A 223 -9.07 -14.70 -1.35
C ASN A 223 -7.68 -15.33 -1.39
N GLY A 224 -6.86 -15.11 -0.37
CA GLY A 224 -5.49 -15.60 -0.33
C GLY A 224 -4.62 -14.98 -1.43
N GLY A 225 -4.04 -15.81 -2.30
CA GLY A 225 -3.00 -15.42 -3.25
C GLY A 225 -1.59 -15.67 -2.70
N LEU A 226 -0.58 -15.77 -3.57
CA LEU A 226 0.81 -15.88 -3.15
C LEU A 226 1.19 -14.62 -2.37
N SER A 227 1.45 -14.73 -1.07
CA SER A 227 1.58 -13.56 -0.21
C SER A 227 2.87 -13.57 0.59
N TYR A 228 3.61 -12.47 0.47
CA TYR A 228 4.80 -12.15 1.25
C TYR A 228 4.46 -10.99 2.18
N VAL A 229 4.35 -11.28 3.47
CA VAL A 229 4.14 -10.29 4.53
C VAL A 229 5.43 -10.23 5.33
N ILE A 230 6.29 -9.25 5.01
CA ILE A 230 7.68 -9.23 5.48
C ILE A 230 8.05 -7.88 6.08
N GLY A 231 8.61 -7.88 7.29
CA GLY A 231 9.20 -6.66 7.87
C GLY A 231 8.19 -5.59 8.29
N ASN A 232 6.91 -5.91 8.45
CA ASN A 232 5.87 -4.93 8.78
C ASN A 232 5.72 -4.73 10.29
N LEU A 233 5.34 -3.51 10.68
CA LEU A 233 4.72 -3.22 11.96
C LEU A 233 3.21 -3.34 11.79
N VAL A 234 2.57 -4.19 12.59
CA VAL A 234 1.13 -4.40 12.56
C VAL A 234 0.60 -4.23 13.98
N GLN A 235 -0.32 -3.30 14.19
CA GLN A 235 -0.93 -3.12 15.50
C GLN A 235 -2.45 -3.06 15.40
N GLN A 236 -3.08 -3.84 16.28
CA GLN A 236 -4.51 -3.87 16.48
C GLN A 236 -4.85 -3.13 17.78
N PRO A 237 -5.66 -2.06 17.72
CA PRO A 237 -6.06 -1.30 18.88
C PRO A 237 -7.17 -2.02 19.65
N ALA A 238 -7.36 -1.61 20.90
CA ALA A 238 -8.46 -2.14 21.73
C ALA A 238 -9.87 -1.85 21.18
N THR A 239 -9.98 -0.88 20.27
CA THR A 239 -11.21 -0.37 19.64
C THR A 239 -11.60 -1.11 18.35
N THR A 240 -10.75 -1.98 17.83
CA THR A 240 -11.00 -2.77 16.62
C THR A 240 -12.32 -3.56 16.69
N GLN A 241 -12.94 -3.78 15.52
CA GLN A 241 -14.20 -4.54 15.44
C GLN A 241 -14.00 -6.06 15.36
N ASN A 242 -12.89 -6.53 14.79
CA ASN A 242 -12.59 -7.96 14.68
C ASN A 242 -11.48 -8.35 15.65
N GLY A 243 -11.38 -9.64 15.97
CA GLY A 243 -10.27 -10.15 16.77
C GLY A 243 -9.09 -10.64 15.95
N ALA A 244 -9.20 -10.73 14.61
CA ALA A 244 -8.08 -11.14 13.78
C ALA A 244 -7.27 -9.92 13.30
N MET A 245 -5.95 -10.09 13.15
CA MET A 245 -5.09 -9.01 12.65
C MET A 245 -4.74 -9.17 11.16
N LEU A 246 -4.19 -10.35 10.82
CA LEU A 246 -4.01 -10.80 9.45
C LEU A 246 -5.04 -11.88 9.14
N ASP A 247 -5.97 -11.57 8.26
CA ASP A 247 -6.95 -12.50 7.73
C ASP A 247 -6.56 -12.99 6.33
N TYR A 248 -6.60 -14.31 6.13
CA TYR A 248 -6.16 -14.94 4.89
C TYR A 248 -7.11 -16.06 4.47
N LEU A 249 -7.60 -15.98 3.23
CA LEU A 249 -8.44 -17.01 2.60
C LEU A 249 -9.77 -17.29 3.33
N SER A 250 -10.31 -16.30 4.04
CA SER A 250 -11.58 -16.43 4.79
C SER A 250 -12.82 -16.43 3.90
N GLU A 251 -12.77 -15.82 2.72
CA GLU A 251 -13.88 -15.75 1.76
C GLU A 251 -13.72 -16.76 0.60
N GLY A 252 -12.84 -17.74 0.76
CA GLY A 252 -12.55 -18.77 -0.25
C GLY A 252 -11.63 -18.29 -1.37
N ALA A 253 -11.24 -19.20 -2.26
CA ALA A 253 -10.17 -18.99 -3.25
C ALA A 253 -10.43 -17.87 -4.28
N GLY A 254 -11.68 -17.56 -4.60
CA GLY A 254 -11.99 -16.72 -5.76
C GLY A 254 -11.32 -17.27 -7.03
N ALA A 255 -10.61 -16.41 -7.76
CA ALA A 255 -9.83 -16.78 -8.95
C ALA A 255 -8.36 -17.16 -8.64
N ASN A 256 -7.92 -17.05 -7.38
CA ASN A 256 -6.53 -17.31 -7.01
C ASN A 256 -6.25 -18.82 -7.01
N THR A 257 -5.00 -19.19 -7.33
CA THR A 257 -4.59 -20.61 -7.46
C THR A 257 -3.34 -20.97 -6.67
N ASP A 258 -2.62 -19.97 -6.16
CA ASP A 258 -1.47 -20.14 -5.26
C ASP A 258 -1.83 -19.58 -3.89
N PHE A 259 -1.65 -20.38 -2.84
CA PHE A 259 -2.05 -20.05 -1.47
C PHE A 259 -0.89 -20.15 -0.48
N ARG A 260 0.34 -20.01 -0.98
CA ARG A 260 1.50 -19.94 -0.10
C ARG A 260 1.53 -18.57 0.59
N LEU A 261 1.50 -18.60 1.92
CA LEU A 261 1.59 -17.43 2.78
C LEU A 261 2.90 -17.48 3.56
N PHE A 262 3.72 -16.45 3.37
CA PHE A 262 4.98 -16.24 4.11
C PHE A 262 4.83 -14.99 4.98
N VAL A 263 4.85 -15.17 6.30
CA VAL A 263 4.79 -14.11 7.31
C VAL A 263 6.13 -14.11 8.03
N VAL A 264 7.02 -13.18 7.69
CA VAL A 264 8.43 -13.25 8.12
C VAL A 264 8.93 -11.93 8.69
N GLY A 265 9.53 -11.98 9.89
CA GLY A 265 10.19 -10.80 10.45
C GLY A 265 9.24 -9.63 10.67
N ASN A 266 7.98 -9.86 11.05
CA ASN A 266 7.03 -8.79 11.36
C ASN A 266 6.90 -8.61 12.88
N THR A 267 6.54 -7.41 13.30
CA THR A 267 6.13 -7.12 14.68
C THR A 267 4.62 -6.93 14.70
N PHE A 268 3.91 -7.82 15.39
CA PHE A 268 2.48 -7.72 15.66
C PHE A 268 2.25 -7.31 17.11
N VAL A 269 1.42 -6.29 17.33
CA VAL A 269 1.04 -5.77 18.65
C VAL A 269 -0.48 -5.86 18.79
N ASN A 270 -0.95 -6.61 19.78
CA ASN A 270 -2.38 -6.78 20.03
C ASN A 270 -2.80 -6.11 21.35
N ASP A 271 -3.31 -4.88 21.25
CA ASP A 271 -3.80 -4.10 22.40
C ASP A 271 -5.23 -4.48 22.81
N ARG A 272 -5.93 -5.26 21.99
CA ARG A 272 -7.24 -5.84 22.32
C ARG A 272 -7.16 -6.89 23.44
N GLY A 273 -5.96 -7.44 23.69
CA GLY A 273 -5.69 -8.42 24.74
C GLY A 273 -6.28 -9.82 24.50
N SER A 274 -6.97 -10.03 23.37
CA SER A 274 -7.50 -11.31 22.92
C SER A 274 -7.72 -11.27 21.40
N GLY A 275 -7.69 -12.42 20.73
CA GLY A 275 -7.86 -12.49 19.28
C GLY A 275 -6.97 -13.54 18.63
N THR A 276 -6.78 -13.40 17.32
CA THR A 276 -5.94 -14.26 16.50
C THR A 276 -4.99 -13.39 15.68
N PHE A 277 -3.68 -13.55 15.88
CA PHE A 277 -2.71 -12.80 15.08
C PHE A 277 -2.82 -13.16 13.59
N LEU A 278 -2.79 -14.46 13.29
CA LEU A 278 -2.91 -15.00 11.93
C LEU A 278 -4.16 -15.87 11.78
N GLN A 279 -5.24 -15.29 11.25
CA GLN A 279 -6.45 -16.02 10.89
C GLN A 279 -6.29 -16.60 9.48
N VAL A 280 -5.96 -17.88 9.39
CA VAL A 280 -5.57 -18.51 8.11
C VAL A 280 -6.52 -19.65 7.76
N GLY A 281 -7.20 -19.51 6.61
CA GLY A 281 -7.99 -20.55 5.98
C GLY A 281 -7.20 -21.48 5.06
N GLY A 282 -7.85 -22.53 4.57
CA GLY A 282 -7.28 -23.49 3.62
C GLY A 282 -6.31 -24.51 4.20
N THR A 283 -5.79 -25.39 3.34
CA THR A 283 -4.96 -26.54 3.72
C THR A 283 -3.47 -26.37 3.42
N THR A 284 -3.09 -25.36 2.63
CA THR A 284 -1.68 -25.02 2.40
C THR A 284 -1.11 -24.42 3.69
N PRO A 285 -0.08 -25.04 4.30
CA PRO A 285 0.54 -24.50 5.50
C PRO A 285 1.09 -23.08 5.30
N ALA A 286 0.68 -22.14 6.13
CA ALA A 286 1.35 -20.86 6.26
C ALA A 286 2.72 -21.06 6.92
N LEU A 287 3.72 -20.29 6.47
CA LEU A 287 5.00 -20.17 7.17
C LEU A 287 5.00 -18.85 7.94
N ALA A 288 5.06 -18.92 9.27
CA ALA A 288 5.33 -17.78 10.12
C ALA A 288 6.71 -17.97 10.78
N ARG A 289 7.66 -17.10 10.46
CA ARG A 289 9.03 -17.18 10.99
C ARG A 289 9.60 -15.85 11.44
N ASP A 290 10.36 -15.85 12.53
CA ASP A 290 11.02 -14.65 13.08
C ASP A 290 10.05 -13.48 13.36
N ASN A 291 8.77 -13.75 13.63
CA ASN A 291 7.81 -12.71 13.99
C ASN A 291 7.75 -12.51 15.51
N LEU A 292 7.56 -11.26 15.90
CA LEU A 292 7.30 -10.86 17.28
C LEU A 292 5.79 -10.66 17.45
N PHE A 293 5.13 -11.55 18.18
CA PHE A 293 3.71 -11.46 18.54
C PHE A 293 3.58 -10.98 19.98
N PHE A 294 3.36 -9.68 20.16
CA PHE A 294 3.19 -9.06 21.47
C PHE A 294 1.72 -8.90 21.82
N GLY A 295 1.37 -9.23 23.07
CA GLY A 295 0.00 -9.18 23.59
C GLY A 295 -0.68 -10.55 23.65
N GLY A 296 -1.89 -10.59 24.19
CA GLY A 296 -2.66 -11.83 24.35
C GLY A 296 -3.35 -12.27 23.07
N GLY A 297 -3.34 -13.56 22.75
CA GLY A 297 -4.06 -14.09 21.59
C GLY A 297 -3.56 -15.45 21.11
N THR A 298 -4.21 -15.97 20.07
CA THR A 298 -3.78 -17.17 19.35
C THR A 298 -2.87 -16.78 18.20
N VAL A 299 -1.66 -17.33 18.13
CA VAL A 299 -0.70 -17.00 17.06
C VAL A 299 -1.26 -17.32 15.67
N SER A 300 -1.84 -18.51 15.49
CA SER A 300 -2.46 -18.90 14.22
C SER A 300 -3.68 -19.78 14.43
N SER A 301 -4.74 -19.56 13.64
CA SER A 301 -5.91 -20.45 13.62
C SER A 301 -5.69 -21.72 12.81
N GLN A 302 -4.66 -21.77 11.95
CA GLN A 302 -4.35 -22.93 11.13
C GLN A 302 -3.44 -23.89 11.89
N ALA A 303 -3.96 -25.05 12.28
CA ALA A 303 -3.21 -26.08 13.02
C ALA A 303 -1.98 -26.62 12.26
N SER A 304 -1.99 -26.57 10.93
CA SER A 304 -0.86 -26.99 10.09
C SER A 304 0.17 -25.89 9.83
N ALA A 305 -0.02 -24.68 10.36
CA ALA A 305 0.93 -23.59 10.17
C ALA A 305 2.31 -23.98 10.71
N VAL A 306 3.35 -23.68 9.93
CA VAL A 306 4.74 -23.83 10.35
C VAL A 306 5.12 -22.57 11.11
N LEU A 307 5.16 -22.67 12.43
CA LEU A 307 5.60 -21.61 13.34
C LEU A 307 7.05 -21.89 13.74
N ASP A 308 7.97 -21.00 13.39
CA ASP A 308 9.40 -21.23 13.59
C ASP A 308 10.12 -19.98 14.08
N HIS A 309 10.91 -20.06 15.14
CA HIS A 309 11.65 -18.93 15.73
C HIS A 309 10.80 -17.65 15.94
N ASN A 310 9.50 -17.77 16.17
CA ASN A 310 8.66 -16.64 16.55
C ASN A 310 8.73 -16.43 18.06
N TYR A 311 8.65 -15.18 18.50
CA TYR A 311 8.38 -14.83 19.88
C TYR A 311 6.88 -14.57 20.05
N ALA A 312 6.26 -15.14 21.09
CA ALA A 312 4.90 -14.83 21.48
C ALA A 312 4.85 -14.62 23.00
N GLY A 313 4.49 -13.42 23.44
CA GLY A 313 4.53 -13.09 24.86
C GLY A 313 3.99 -11.71 25.22
N SER A 314 3.96 -11.42 26.51
CA SER A 314 3.43 -10.17 27.07
C SER A 314 4.48 -9.31 27.79
N VAL A 315 5.74 -9.74 27.81
CA VAL A 315 6.85 -8.89 28.30
C VAL A 315 7.16 -7.88 27.21
N ASP A 316 7.01 -6.59 27.55
CA ASP A 316 7.18 -5.45 26.63
C ASP A 316 8.65 -5.29 26.20
N PRO A 317 8.97 -5.52 24.91
CA PRO A 317 10.32 -5.36 24.38
C PRO A 317 10.56 -3.96 23.80
N PHE A 318 9.58 -3.06 23.78
CA PHE A 318 9.58 -1.86 22.95
C PHE A 318 10.06 -0.60 23.69
N VAL A 319 10.64 0.35 22.94
CA VAL A 319 11.11 1.63 23.47
C VAL A 319 9.97 2.43 24.08
N ASP A 320 8.86 2.57 23.36
CA ASP A 320 7.66 3.27 23.84
C ASP A 320 6.38 2.79 23.11
N ALA A 321 5.88 1.62 23.51
CA ALA A 321 4.68 1.04 22.92
C ALA A 321 3.44 1.94 23.04
N ALA A 322 3.37 2.79 24.07
CA ALA A 322 2.23 3.67 24.30
C ALA A 322 2.12 4.79 23.26
N ASN A 323 3.24 5.16 22.64
CA ASN A 323 3.30 6.10 21.51
C ASN A 323 3.62 5.38 20.19
N TYR A 324 3.36 4.06 20.12
CA TYR A 324 3.55 3.23 18.95
C TYR A 324 5.00 3.20 18.42
N ASP A 325 5.98 3.44 19.28
CA ASP A 325 7.39 3.24 19.00
C ASP A 325 7.76 1.78 19.33
N TYR A 326 7.70 0.95 18.31
CA TYR A 326 7.98 -0.49 18.40
C TYR A 326 9.43 -0.86 18.12
N ARG A 327 10.36 0.11 18.18
CA ARG A 327 11.79 -0.19 18.19
C ARG A 327 12.12 -1.01 19.45
N LEU A 328 13.12 -1.88 19.37
CA LEU A 328 13.50 -2.77 20.47
C LEU A 328 14.35 -2.03 21.51
N ARG A 329 14.07 -2.26 22.80
CA ARG A 329 14.97 -1.83 23.90
C ARG A 329 16.20 -2.72 23.94
N ALA A 330 17.31 -2.16 24.43
CA ALA A 330 18.57 -2.89 24.56
C ALA A 330 18.52 -4.12 25.49
N ASP A 331 17.54 -4.21 26.37
CA ASP A 331 17.34 -5.34 27.29
C ASP A 331 16.31 -6.37 26.77
N ALA A 332 15.84 -6.26 25.51
CA ALA A 332 14.89 -7.16 24.88
C ALA A 332 15.51 -8.52 24.47
N ILE A 333 16.21 -9.17 25.40
CA ILE A 333 17.00 -10.40 25.17
C ILE A 333 16.20 -11.60 24.66
N ALA A 334 14.88 -11.57 24.78
CA ALA A 334 14.00 -12.63 24.29
C ALA A 334 13.76 -12.57 22.77
N VAL A 335 14.15 -11.47 22.12
CA VAL A 335 13.95 -11.24 20.68
C VAL A 335 15.24 -10.83 19.96
N ILE A 336 16.16 -10.16 20.67
CA ILE A 336 17.48 -9.80 20.15
C ILE A 336 18.35 -11.05 19.95
N ASP A 337 18.94 -11.20 18.77
CA ASP A 337 19.76 -12.32 18.32
C ASP A 337 19.06 -13.70 18.43
N GLN A 338 17.73 -13.75 18.49
CA GLN A 338 16.96 -14.99 18.66
C GLN A 338 16.35 -15.55 17.37
N GLY A 339 16.49 -14.85 16.25
CA GLY A 339 15.93 -15.29 14.97
C GLY A 339 16.83 -16.30 14.24
N VAL A 340 16.41 -16.68 13.04
CA VAL A 340 17.16 -17.60 12.16
C VAL A 340 17.17 -17.09 10.72
N ALA A 341 18.15 -17.48 9.91
CA ALA A 341 18.15 -17.13 8.49
C ALA A 341 16.81 -17.56 7.83
N PRO A 342 15.97 -16.63 7.30
CA PRO A 342 14.60 -16.98 6.92
C PRO A 342 14.51 -17.89 5.69
N GLY A 343 15.57 -17.94 4.89
CA GLY A 343 15.67 -18.77 3.69
C GLY A 343 14.88 -18.20 2.52
N SER A 344 14.25 -19.08 1.75
CA SER A 344 13.50 -18.73 0.55
C SER A 344 12.13 -19.40 0.51
N GLY A 345 11.14 -18.74 -0.08
CA GLY A 345 9.78 -19.22 -0.27
C GLY A 345 9.24 -18.69 -1.59
N GLY A 346 8.43 -19.48 -2.30
CA GLY A 346 7.85 -18.99 -3.57
C GLY A 346 8.85 -18.79 -4.72
N GLY A 347 10.13 -19.15 -4.54
CA GLY A 347 11.22 -18.85 -5.47
C GLY A 347 11.99 -17.58 -5.13
N GLU A 348 11.66 -16.90 -4.02
CA GLU A 348 12.24 -15.62 -3.62
C GLU A 348 12.84 -15.69 -2.21
N SER A 349 13.76 -14.77 -1.91
CA SER A 349 14.32 -14.62 -0.57
C SER A 349 13.25 -14.13 0.40
N LEU A 350 13.21 -14.72 1.60
CA LEU A 350 12.34 -14.28 2.70
C LEU A 350 13.06 -13.34 3.68
N ALA A 351 14.36 -13.10 3.49
CA ALA A 351 15.14 -12.26 4.39
C ALA A 351 14.64 -10.79 4.34
N PRO A 352 14.21 -10.20 5.47
CA PRO A 352 13.92 -8.78 5.55
C PRO A 352 15.20 -7.99 5.31
N THR A 353 15.17 -7.06 4.35
CA THR A 353 16.34 -6.23 3.97
C THR A 353 16.18 -4.76 4.34
N SER A 354 15.02 -4.40 4.91
CA SER A 354 14.71 -3.04 5.31
C SER A 354 13.92 -3.02 6.60
N VAL A 355 13.95 -1.88 7.29
CA VAL A 355 13.09 -1.55 8.41
C VAL A 355 12.24 -0.34 8.03
N TYR A 356 11.00 -0.29 8.51
CA TYR A 356 10.14 0.88 8.33
C TYR A 356 10.68 2.07 9.14
N LEU A 357 10.64 3.26 8.54
CA LEU A 357 10.91 4.54 9.20
C LEU A 357 9.67 5.42 9.08
N HIS A 358 9.23 5.99 10.20
CA HIS A 358 8.07 6.85 10.22
C HIS A 358 8.38 8.21 9.53
N PRO A 359 7.43 8.81 8.78
CA PRO A 359 6.05 8.40 8.56
C PRO A 359 5.78 7.47 7.35
N ALA A 360 6.65 7.36 6.36
CA ALA A 360 6.42 6.46 5.21
C ALA A 360 7.72 6.21 4.44
N ALA A 361 8.75 5.78 5.16
CA ALA A 361 10.09 5.57 4.63
C ALA A 361 10.64 4.20 5.07
N ILE A 362 11.82 3.86 4.54
CA ILE A 362 12.56 2.67 4.94
C ILE A 362 14.05 2.98 5.04
N ALA A 363 14.74 2.23 5.89
CA ALA A 363 16.20 2.15 5.93
C ALA A 363 16.66 0.70 5.76
N PRO A 364 17.92 0.46 5.34
CA PRO A 364 18.49 -0.87 5.31
C PRO A 364 18.40 -1.54 6.69
N ARG A 365 17.96 -2.81 6.71
CA ARG A 365 18.05 -3.66 7.91
C ARG A 365 19.45 -4.25 7.98
N VAL A 366 20.29 -3.70 8.86
CA VAL A 366 21.67 -4.16 9.04
C VAL A 366 21.70 -5.13 10.21
N ALA A 367 21.81 -6.43 9.91
CA ALA A 367 21.95 -7.45 10.94
C ALA A 367 23.34 -7.41 11.59
N LEU A 368 23.41 -7.44 12.92
CA LEU A 368 24.64 -7.43 13.71
C LEU A 368 24.86 -8.77 14.41
N GLY A 369 24.98 -9.85 13.62
CA GLY A 369 25.13 -11.20 14.16
C GLY A 369 23.99 -12.09 13.70
N THR A 370 23.28 -12.70 14.66
CA THR A 370 22.05 -13.43 14.37
C THR A 370 20.94 -12.40 14.17
N ILE A 371 20.00 -12.64 13.24
CA ILE A 371 18.92 -11.67 13.05
C ILE A 371 18.00 -11.61 14.27
N ASP A 372 17.44 -10.45 14.52
CA ASP A 372 16.43 -10.30 15.56
C ASP A 372 15.06 -10.82 15.13
N ILE A 373 14.27 -11.28 16.10
CA ILE A 373 12.85 -11.56 15.92
C ILE A 373 12.09 -10.22 15.85
N GLY A 374 11.27 -10.05 14.81
CA GLY A 374 10.45 -8.86 14.59
C GLY A 374 10.88 -8.03 13.39
N ALA A 375 10.21 -6.88 13.23
CA ALA A 375 10.40 -5.96 12.11
C ALA A 375 11.67 -5.11 12.21
N TYR A 376 12.11 -4.81 13.44
CA TYR A 376 13.33 -4.04 13.69
C TYR A 376 14.49 -4.96 14.04
N GLU A 377 15.67 -4.60 13.54
CA GLU A 377 16.92 -5.05 14.11
C GLU A 377 17.39 -4.03 15.15
N TRP A 378 17.80 -4.52 16.32
CA TRP A 378 18.48 -3.75 17.32
C TRP A 378 19.91 -3.46 16.87
N ALA A 379 20.24 -2.18 16.70
CA ALA A 379 21.54 -1.72 16.20
C ALA A 379 22.30 -0.83 17.20
N GLY A 380 22.13 -1.05 18.51
CA GLY A 380 22.69 -0.18 19.57
C GLY A 380 22.01 1.18 19.64
N ASP A 381 22.73 2.21 20.13
CA ASP A 381 22.26 3.61 20.22
C ASP A 381 22.16 4.31 18.86
N ALA A 382 22.16 3.57 17.74
CA ALA A 382 21.73 4.10 16.46
C ALA A 382 20.21 4.36 16.55
N ILE A 383 19.85 5.44 17.25
CA ILE A 383 18.52 6.01 17.23
C ILE A 383 18.25 6.26 15.76
N PHE A 384 17.33 5.49 15.20
CA PHE A 384 16.77 5.80 13.90
C PHE A 384 16.30 7.25 14.01
N ALA A 385 16.85 8.14 13.19
CA ALA A 385 16.32 9.50 13.07
C ALA A 385 15.02 9.42 12.26
N ASP A 386 14.00 8.77 12.84
CA ASP A 386 12.81 8.28 12.15
C ASP A 386 11.53 8.95 12.62
N GLY A 387 11.62 10.21 13.06
CA GLY A 387 10.45 11.06 13.25
C GLY A 387 9.66 10.82 14.55
N PHE A 388 10.09 9.90 15.42
CA PHE A 388 9.54 9.78 16.78
C PHE A 388 10.16 10.78 17.79
N ASP A 389 11.20 11.53 17.39
CA ASP A 389 11.93 12.50 18.22
C ASP A 389 11.44 13.96 18.07
N GLY A 390 10.18 14.20 17.68
CA GLY A 390 9.62 15.53 17.38
C GLY A 390 8.39 15.90 18.18
#